data_AF-S4N1B3-F1
#
_entry.id   AF-S4N1B3-F1
#
_cell.length_a   1.000
_cell.length_b   1.000
_cell.length_c   1.000
_cell.angle_alpha   90.00
_cell.angle_beta   90.00
_cell.angle_gamma   90.00
#
_symmetry.space_group_name_H-M   'P 1'
#
loop_
_entity.id
_entity.type
_entity.pdbx_description
1 polymer ?
#
loop_
_entity_poly.entity_id
_entity_poly.type
_entity_poly.pdbx_seq_one_letter_code
_entity_poly.pdbx_strand_id
1 'polypeptide(L)'
;MIVGILVAAAVGPGTGGAALAVALISWPALSAHAAALVQEVRASAFLTAQRAIGASPFWILTRHVLPSVAGPVARHALLRLPGIALALASLGFLGLGAQPPAPEWGLLLDESRAYVERAPWAALAPAVALALLAGLAVSGAALTQGRRVRRAAPTPVKMTKEAPVGV
;
A
#
# COMPACT_ATOMS: atom_id res chain seq x y z
N MET A 1 10.74 10.86 4.82
CA MET A 1 11.73 10.88 3.72
C MET A 1 13.11 11.26 4.22
N ILE A 2 13.26 12.34 5.01
CA ILE A 2 14.55 12.77 5.57
C ILE A 2 15.27 11.67 6.38
N VAL A 3 14.56 10.99 7.30
CA VAL A 3 15.12 9.84 8.06
C VAL A 3 15.59 8.71 7.14
N GLY A 4 14.92 8.51 6.01
CA GLY A 4 15.25 7.48 5.04
C GLY A 4 16.55 7.73 4.28
N ILE A 5 16.75 8.98 3.87
CA ILE A 5 17.96 9.45 3.20
C ILE A 5 19.16 9.33 4.17
N LEU A 6 18.96 9.69 5.45
CA LEU A 6 19.98 9.56 6.50
C LEU A 6 20.39 8.09 6.75
N VAL A 7 19.42 7.17 6.80
CA VAL A 7 19.71 5.73 6.97
C VAL A 7 20.42 5.16 5.75
N ALA A 8 19.99 5.51 4.53
CA ALA A 8 20.65 5.05 3.31
C ALA A 8 22.09 5.57 3.18
N ALA A 9 22.31 6.85 3.52
CA ALA A 9 23.63 7.45 3.55
C ALA A 9 24.55 6.81 4.61
N ALA A 10 23.98 6.32 5.73
CA ALA A 10 24.75 5.66 6.80
C ALA A 10 25.07 4.18 6.53
N VAL A 11 24.21 3.46 5.79
CA VAL A 11 24.36 2.01 5.50
C VAL A 11 25.31 1.75 4.31
N GLY A 12 25.51 2.75 3.45
CA GLY A 12 26.40 2.68 2.30
C GLY A 12 25.70 2.27 0.99
N PRO A 13 26.32 2.56 -0.18
CA PRO A 13 25.71 2.33 -1.48
C PRO A 13 25.47 0.84 -1.75
N GLY A 14 24.30 0.49 -2.28
CA GLY A 14 23.99 -0.87 -2.72
C GLY A 14 22.51 -1.23 -2.65
N THR A 15 22.11 -2.24 -3.43
CA THR A 15 20.72 -2.72 -3.53
C THR A 15 20.13 -3.10 -2.17
N GLY A 16 20.96 -3.73 -1.31
CA GLY A 16 20.56 -4.12 0.04
C GLY A 16 20.35 -2.94 0.98
N GLY A 17 21.21 -1.93 0.94
CA GLY A 17 21.10 -0.73 1.76
C GLY A 17 19.88 0.10 1.40
N ALA A 18 19.64 0.30 0.10
CA ALA A 18 18.45 0.97 -0.41
C ALA A 18 17.16 0.21 -0.03
N ALA A 19 17.15 -1.12 -0.16
CA ALA A 19 16.00 -1.94 0.22
C ALA A 19 15.70 -1.86 1.72
N LEU A 20 16.73 -1.94 2.57
CA LEU A 20 16.58 -1.84 4.03
C LEU A 20 16.09 -0.45 4.46
N ALA A 21 16.65 0.62 3.90
CA ALA A 21 16.21 1.98 4.19
C ALA A 21 14.72 2.16 3.85
N VAL A 22 14.31 1.71 2.67
CA VAL A 22 12.90 1.82 2.25
C VAL A 22 11.98 0.91 3.05
N ALA A 23 12.42 -0.30 3.41
CA ALA A 23 11.68 -1.18 4.31
C ALA A 23 11.44 -0.53 5.68
N LEU A 24 12.47 0.06 6.28
CA LEU A 24 12.38 0.71 7.59
C LEU A 24 11.44 1.92 7.59
N ILE A 25 11.44 2.73 6.53
CA ILE A 25 10.52 3.87 6.40
C ILE A 25 9.09 3.39 6.14
N SER A 26 8.94 2.31 5.38
CA SER A 26 7.62 1.87 4.94
C SER A 26 6.89 1.04 6.00
N TRP A 27 7.61 0.29 6.83
CA TRP A 27 7.06 -0.62 7.83
C TRP A 27 6.06 0.02 8.81
N PRO A 28 6.35 1.16 9.48
CA PRO A 28 5.50 1.67 10.56
C PRO A 28 4.08 2.03 10.13
N ALA A 29 3.93 2.59 8.92
CA ALA A 29 2.62 2.94 8.40
C ALA A 29 1.75 1.71 8.12
N LEU A 30 2.35 0.64 7.60
CA LEU A 30 1.65 -0.60 7.31
C LEU A 30 1.25 -1.33 8.60
N SER A 31 2.14 -1.34 9.60
CA SER A 31 1.84 -1.93 10.91
C SER A 31 0.76 -1.15 11.65
N ALA A 32 0.78 0.18 11.61
CA ALA A 32 -0.26 1.02 12.23
C ALA A 32 -1.63 0.78 11.58
N HIS A 33 -1.67 0.68 10.25
CA HIS A 33 -2.91 0.38 9.53
C HIS A 33 -3.45 -1.02 9.86
N ALA A 34 -2.59 -2.04 9.86
CA ALA A 34 -2.96 -3.39 10.25
C ALA A 34 -3.48 -3.44 11.71
N ALA A 35 -2.82 -2.74 12.63
CA ALA A 35 -3.25 -2.65 14.02
C ALA A 35 -4.63 -2.01 14.15
N ALA A 36 -4.89 -0.91 13.44
CA ALA A 36 -6.20 -0.25 13.44
C ALA A 36 -7.32 -1.20 12.97
N LEU A 37 -7.11 -1.92 11.87
CA LEU A 37 -8.07 -2.89 11.34
C LEU A 37 -8.31 -4.06 12.29
N VAL A 38 -7.25 -4.56 12.94
CA VAL A 38 -7.39 -5.61 13.96
C VAL A 38 -8.21 -5.11 15.15
N GLN A 39 -7.99 -3.87 15.61
CA GLN A 39 -8.80 -3.29 16.69
C GLN A 39 -10.27 -3.14 16.30
N GLU A 40 -10.55 -2.70 15.07
CA GLU A 40 -11.92 -2.62 14.54
C GLU A 40 -12.61 -3.99 14.52
N VAL A 41 -11.92 -5.03 14.03
CA VAL A 41 -12.44 -6.41 14.03
C VAL A 41 -12.62 -6.91 15.46
N ARG A 42 -11.70 -6.61 16.38
CA ARG A 42 -11.78 -6.98 17.81
C ARG A 42 -12.95 -6.32 18.54
N ALA A 43 -13.33 -5.10 18.17
CA ALA A 43 -14.47 -4.38 18.72
C ALA A 43 -15.82 -4.87 18.17
N SER A 44 -15.83 -5.71 17.13
CA SER A 44 -17.07 -6.24 16.56
C SER A 44 -17.79 -7.20 17.52
N ALA A 45 -19.12 -7.03 17.64
CA ALA A 45 -19.98 -7.90 18.44
C ALA A 45 -19.89 -9.38 18.02
N PHE A 46 -19.52 -9.64 16.76
CA PHE A 46 -19.30 -10.97 16.21
C PHE A 46 -18.20 -11.75 16.96
N LEU A 47 -17.08 -11.11 17.28
CA LEU A 47 -16.01 -11.77 18.03
C LEU A 47 -16.33 -11.97 19.51
N THR A 48 -17.11 -11.08 20.10
CA THR A 48 -17.61 -11.24 21.47
C THR A 48 -18.53 -12.45 21.58
N ALA A 49 -19.44 -12.63 20.61
CA ALA A 49 -20.31 -13.81 20.55
C ALA A 49 -19.52 -15.11 20.33
N GLN A 50 -18.56 -15.13 19.40
CA GLN A 50 -17.71 -16.30 19.14
C GLN A 50 -16.90 -16.74 20.38
N ARG A 51 -16.38 -15.79 21.16
CA ARG A 51 -15.70 -16.09 22.43
C ARG A 51 -16.66 -16.64 23.49
N ALA A 52 -17.90 -16.16 23.54
CA ALA A 52 -18.92 -16.67 24.48
C ALA A 52 -19.29 -18.14 24.20
N ILE A 53 -19.10 -18.62 22.96
CA ILE A 53 -19.36 -20.01 22.55
C ILE A 53 -18.09 -20.89 22.72
N GLY A 54 -17.00 -20.36 23.30
CA GLY A 54 -15.79 -21.11 23.64
C GLY A 54 -14.78 -21.29 22.50
N ALA A 55 -14.87 -20.50 21.42
CA ALA A 55 -13.92 -20.62 20.31
C ALA A 55 -12.49 -20.18 20.70
N SER A 56 -11.49 -20.97 20.28
CA SER A 56 -10.08 -20.70 20.56
C SER A 56 -9.59 -19.39 19.91
N PRO A 57 -8.81 -18.55 20.62
CA PRO A 57 -8.27 -17.30 20.08
C PRO A 57 -7.44 -17.48 18.81
N PHE A 58 -6.69 -18.57 18.71
CA PHE A 58 -5.85 -18.87 17.55
C PHE A 58 -6.68 -19.21 16.30
N TRP A 59 -7.77 -19.95 16.49
CA TRP A 59 -8.70 -20.30 15.41
C TRP A 59 -9.45 -19.06 14.90
N ILE A 60 -9.90 -18.19 15.82
CA ILE A 60 -10.51 -16.90 15.49
C ILE A 60 -9.52 -16.03 14.70
N LEU A 61 -8.28 -15.94 15.17
CA LEU A 61 -7.25 -15.11 14.55
C LEU A 61 -6.98 -15.53 13.10
N THR A 62 -6.69 -16.81 12.87
CA THR A 62 -6.29 -17.33 11.54
C THR A 62 -7.46 -17.44 10.56
N ARG A 63 -8.65 -17.82 11.03
CA ARG A 63 -9.82 -18.08 10.16
C ARG A 63 -10.69 -16.85 9.91
N HIS A 64 -10.69 -15.87 10.82
CA HIS A 64 -11.59 -14.70 10.74
C HIS A 64 -10.83 -13.38 10.68
N VAL A 65 -9.86 -13.15 11.58
CA VAL A 65 -9.15 -11.86 11.65
C VAL A 65 -8.15 -11.71 10.49
N LEU A 66 -7.29 -12.70 10.26
CA LEU A 66 -6.31 -12.66 9.17
C LEU A 66 -6.95 -12.42 7.80
N PRO A 67 -7.93 -13.21 7.34
CA PRO A 67 -8.52 -13.02 6.01
C PRO A 67 -9.36 -11.75 5.89
N SER A 68 -9.91 -11.22 6.99
CA SER A 68 -10.66 -9.95 6.96
C SER A 68 -9.74 -8.73 6.85
N VAL A 69 -8.57 -8.77 7.47
CA VAL A 69 -7.58 -7.67 7.49
C VAL A 69 -6.61 -7.74 6.29
N ALA A 70 -6.31 -8.93 5.77
CA ALA A 70 -5.37 -9.12 4.67
C ALA A 70 -5.74 -8.35 3.40
N GLY A 71 -7.03 -8.33 3.02
CA GLY A 71 -7.49 -7.61 1.83
C GLY A 71 -7.26 -6.09 1.91
N PRO A 72 -7.75 -5.40 2.97
CA PRO A 72 -7.42 -4.00 3.22
C PRO A 72 -5.92 -3.71 3.30
N VAL A 73 -5.14 -4.51 4.02
CA VAL A 73 -3.68 -4.31 4.17
C VAL A 73 -2.95 -4.45 2.83
N ALA A 74 -3.28 -5.47 2.02
CA ALA A 74 -2.70 -5.65 0.70
C ALA A 74 -2.99 -4.46 -0.23
N ARG A 75 -4.20 -3.90 -0.18
CA ARG A 75 -4.57 -2.71 -0.94
C ARG A 75 -3.78 -1.48 -0.50
N HIS A 76 -3.64 -1.30 0.81
CA HIS A 76 -2.83 -0.21 1.36
C HIS A 76 -1.36 -0.35 0.95
N ALA A 77 -0.82 -1.58 0.93
CA ALA A 77 0.53 -1.83 0.44
C ALA A 77 0.67 -1.47 -1.05
N LEU A 78 -0.31 -1.84 -1.90
CA LEU A 78 -0.33 -1.51 -3.33
C LEU A 78 -0.30 0.01 -3.58
N LEU A 79 -1.11 0.77 -2.85
CA LEU A 79 -1.16 2.23 -2.96
C LEU A 79 0.17 2.91 -2.60
N ARG A 80 1.05 2.21 -1.88
CA ARG A 80 2.35 2.74 -1.46
C ARG A 80 3.49 2.34 -2.39
N LEU A 81 3.29 1.36 -3.26
CA LEU A 81 4.28 0.96 -4.27
C LEU A 81 4.82 2.14 -5.10
N PRO A 82 4.01 3.10 -5.56
CA PRO A 82 4.53 4.23 -6.35
C PRO A 82 5.50 5.10 -5.55
N GLY A 83 5.17 5.38 -4.28
CA GLY A 83 6.04 6.17 -3.40
C GLY A 83 7.33 5.44 -3.05
N ILE A 84 7.26 4.11 -2.87
CA ILE A 84 8.42 3.24 -2.65
C ILE A 84 9.33 3.22 -3.88
N ALA A 85 8.76 3.06 -5.08
CA ALA A 85 9.50 3.06 -6.33
C ALA A 85 10.19 4.42 -6.56
N LEU A 86 9.50 5.53 -6.30
CA LEU A 86 10.07 6.87 -6.41
C LEU A 86 11.20 7.11 -5.41
N ALA A 87 11.07 6.61 -4.18
CA ALA A 87 12.11 6.70 -3.17
C ALA A 87 13.38 5.92 -3.60
N LEU A 88 13.21 4.70 -4.11
CA LEU A 88 14.32 3.88 -4.64
C LEU A 88 14.99 4.54 -5.85
N ALA A 89 14.20 5.07 -6.78
CA ALA A 89 14.72 5.80 -7.95
C ALA A 89 15.50 7.05 -7.53
N SER A 90 15.01 7.78 -6.53
CA SER A 90 15.70 8.95 -5.97
C SER A 90 17.04 8.58 -5.34
N LEU A 91 17.09 7.48 -4.57
CA LEU A 91 18.36 6.95 -4.04
C LEU A 91 19.33 6.53 -5.14
N GLY A 92 18.84 5.82 -6.17
CA GLY A 92 19.66 5.41 -7.32
C GLY A 92 20.24 6.61 -8.06
N PHE A 93 19.43 7.65 -8.29
CA PHE A 93 19.88 8.90 -8.90
C PHE A 93 20.93 9.66 -8.06
N LEU A 94 20.91 9.48 -6.74
CA LEU A 94 21.89 10.00 -5.78
C LEU A 94 23.15 9.10 -5.68
N GLY A 95 23.24 8.00 -6.44
CA GLY A 95 24.36 7.06 -6.40
C GLY A 95 24.34 6.08 -5.21
N LEU A 96 23.25 6.05 -4.44
CA LEU A 96 23.05 5.17 -3.28
C LEU A 96 22.25 3.89 -3.62
N GLY A 97 21.92 3.69 -4.89
CA GLY A 97 21.11 2.58 -5.41
C GLY A 97 21.87 1.27 -5.58
N ALA A 98 21.37 0.43 -6.47
CA ALA A 98 22.16 -0.67 -7.01
C ALA A 98 23.40 -0.11 -7.73
N GLN A 99 24.28 -1.02 -8.14
CA GLN A 99 25.47 -0.66 -8.91
C GLN A 99 25.46 -1.49 -10.20
N PRO A 100 26.12 -1.03 -11.28
CA PRO A 100 26.29 -1.82 -12.49
C PRO A 100 26.83 -3.22 -12.14
N PRO A 101 26.29 -4.33 -12.69
CA PRO A 101 25.50 -4.47 -13.93
C PRO A 101 23.96 -4.54 -13.75
N ALA A 102 23.42 -4.22 -12.57
CA ALA A 102 21.97 -4.34 -12.34
C ALA A 102 21.19 -3.22 -13.06
N PRO A 103 20.15 -3.54 -13.85
CA PRO A 103 19.33 -2.52 -14.50
C PRO A 103 18.43 -1.83 -13.47
N GLU A 104 18.76 -0.59 -13.13
CA GLU A 104 18.04 0.18 -12.12
C GLU A 104 17.56 1.53 -12.67
N TRP A 105 16.30 1.85 -12.37
CA TRP A 105 15.63 3.01 -12.96
C TRP A 105 16.25 4.35 -12.53
N GLY A 106 16.78 4.44 -11.31
CA GLY A 106 17.44 5.65 -10.79
C GLY A 106 18.79 5.95 -11.43
N LEU A 107 19.60 4.91 -11.66
CA LEU A 107 20.88 5.01 -12.38
C LEU A 107 20.65 5.31 -13.86
N LEU A 108 19.58 4.77 -14.47
CA LEU A 108 19.24 5.14 -15.85
C LEU A 108 18.88 6.62 -15.99
N LEU A 109 18.24 7.23 -14.99
CA LEU A 109 18.06 8.69 -14.96
C LEU A 109 19.40 9.42 -14.79
N ASP A 110 20.28 8.89 -13.93
CA ASP A 110 21.64 9.42 -13.72
C ASP A 110 22.48 9.38 -15.02
N GLU A 111 22.50 8.28 -15.74
CA GLU A 111 23.28 8.20 -16.97
C GLU A 111 22.71 9.11 -18.05
N SER A 112 21.38 9.32 -18.05
CA SER A 112 20.71 10.16 -19.05
C SER A 112 21.04 11.66 -18.93
N ARG A 113 21.48 12.18 -17.77
CA ARG A 113 21.74 13.63 -17.59
C ARG A 113 22.84 14.16 -18.53
N ALA A 114 23.84 13.34 -18.86
CA ALA A 114 24.88 13.72 -19.83
C ALA A 114 24.36 13.78 -21.28
N TYR A 115 23.23 13.14 -21.57
CA TYR A 115 22.65 13.03 -22.91
C TYR A 115 21.37 13.83 -23.08
N VAL A 116 20.88 14.55 -22.06
CA VAL A 116 19.60 15.29 -22.11
C VAL A 116 19.54 16.27 -23.29
N GLU A 117 20.61 17.00 -23.57
CA GLU A 117 20.66 17.97 -24.67
C GLU A 117 20.65 17.31 -26.06
N ARG A 118 21.07 16.04 -26.14
CA ARG A 118 21.27 15.33 -27.41
C ARG A 118 20.22 14.24 -27.68
N ALA A 119 19.63 13.71 -26.62
CA ALA A 119 18.71 12.59 -26.61
C ALA A 119 17.74 12.70 -25.41
N PRO A 120 16.80 13.66 -25.41
CA PRO A 120 15.88 13.87 -24.28
C PRO A 120 14.97 12.66 -24.00
N TRP A 121 14.78 11.77 -24.98
CA TRP A 121 14.04 10.52 -24.81
C TRP A 121 14.69 9.54 -23.81
N ALA A 122 16.02 9.60 -23.64
CA ALA A 122 16.75 8.75 -22.70
C ALA A 122 16.35 9.03 -21.24
N ALA A 123 16.06 10.29 -20.91
CA ALA A 123 15.57 10.69 -19.59
C ALA A 123 14.05 10.47 -19.43
N LEU A 124 13.28 10.63 -20.52
CA LEU A 124 11.83 10.46 -20.50
C LEU A 124 11.40 8.99 -20.33
N ALA A 125 12.15 8.04 -20.90
CA ALA A 125 11.80 6.62 -20.84
C ALA A 125 11.60 6.09 -19.40
N PRO A 126 12.57 6.22 -18.47
CA PRO A 126 12.38 5.75 -17.10
C PRO A 126 11.35 6.59 -16.33
N ALA A 127 11.20 7.89 -16.62
CA ALA A 127 10.18 8.74 -16.00
C ALA A 127 8.74 8.29 -16.37
N VAL A 128 8.49 8.00 -17.65
CA VAL A 128 7.19 7.52 -18.13
C VAL A 128 6.88 6.14 -17.57
N ALA A 129 7.86 5.25 -17.48
CA ALA A 129 7.66 3.93 -16.90
C ALA A 129 7.29 3.98 -15.41
N LEU A 130 7.92 4.87 -14.64
CA LEU A 130 7.53 5.12 -13.24
C LEU A 130 6.10 5.68 -13.14
N ALA A 131 5.72 6.58 -14.04
CA ALA A 131 4.35 7.11 -14.11
C ALA A 131 3.32 6.02 -14.44
N LEU A 132 3.63 5.12 -15.39
CA LEU A 132 2.78 3.99 -15.74
C LEU A 132 2.66 2.98 -14.59
N LEU A 133 3.76 2.67 -13.91
CA LEU A 133 3.75 1.82 -12.72
C LEU A 133 2.84 2.42 -11.64
N ALA A 134 2.94 3.73 -11.41
CA ALA A 134 2.09 4.44 -10.48
C ALA A 134 0.62 4.35 -10.85
N GLY A 135 0.29 4.64 -12.11
CA GLY A 135 -1.06 4.55 -12.65
C GLY A 135 -1.65 3.14 -12.54
N LEU A 136 -0.86 2.10 -12.85
CA LEU A 136 -1.28 0.71 -12.76
C LEU A 136 -1.52 0.28 -11.31
N ALA A 137 -0.63 0.65 -10.38
CA ALA A 137 -0.78 0.32 -8.96
C ALA A 137 -2.04 0.95 -8.36
N VAL A 138 -2.29 2.22 -8.68
CA VAL A 138 -3.49 2.95 -8.24
C VAL A 138 -4.75 2.38 -8.89
N SER A 139 -4.71 2.09 -10.19
CA SER A 139 -5.83 1.49 -10.93
C SER A 139 -6.17 0.09 -10.41
N GLY A 140 -5.15 -0.73 -10.14
CA GLY A 140 -5.30 -2.05 -9.52
C GLY A 140 -5.95 -1.96 -8.14
N ALA A 141 -5.51 -1.02 -7.30
CA ALA A 141 -6.17 -0.75 -6.02
C ALA A 141 -7.64 -0.30 -6.22
N ALA A 142 -7.93 0.56 -7.20
CA ALA A 142 -9.28 1.04 -7.50
C ALA A 142 -10.23 -0.08 -8.01
N LEU A 143 -9.74 -1.01 -8.83
CA LEU A 143 -10.53 -2.17 -9.30
C LEU A 143 -10.98 -3.08 -8.15
N THR A 144 -10.18 -3.15 -7.08
CA THR A 144 -10.57 -3.88 -5.86
C THR A 144 -11.53 -3.10 -4.93
N GLN A 145 -11.75 -1.81 -5.18
CA GLN A 145 -12.69 -0.93 -4.44
C GLN A 145 -14.16 -1.22 -4.83
N GLY A 146 -14.42 -1.40 -6.13
CA GLY A 146 -15.77 -1.45 -6.71
C GLY A 146 -16.65 -2.61 -6.25
N ARG A 147 -16.08 -3.68 -5.69
CA ARG A 147 -16.85 -4.86 -5.23
C ARG A 147 -17.56 -4.69 -3.89
N ARG A 148 -17.15 -3.75 -3.02
CA ARG A 148 -17.79 -3.56 -1.70
C ARG A 148 -18.91 -2.53 -1.68
N VAL A 149 -18.80 -1.43 -2.43
CA VAL A 149 -19.82 -0.35 -2.44
C VAL A 149 -21.17 -0.88 -2.96
N ARG A 150 -21.16 -1.80 -3.93
CA ARG A 150 -22.40 -2.37 -4.51
C ARG A 150 -23.15 -3.35 -3.59
N ARG A 151 -22.52 -3.82 -2.51
CA ARG A 151 -23.13 -4.74 -1.53
C ARG A 151 -23.74 -4.02 -0.32
N ALA A 152 -23.42 -2.74 -0.13
CA ALA A 152 -23.93 -1.90 0.95
C ALA A 152 -25.12 -1.03 0.48
N ALA A 153 -25.94 -1.51 -0.46
CA ALA A 153 -27.21 -0.87 -0.74
C ALA A 153 -28.16 -1.17 0.43
N PRO A 154 -28.62 -0.17 1.20
CA PRO A 154 -29.59 -0.42 2.26
C PRO A 154 -30.88 -0.93 1.62
N THR A 155 -31.41 -2.04 2.14
CA THR A 155 -32.78 -2.48 1.83
C THR A 155 -33.74 -1.35 2.20
N PRO A 156 -34.57 -0.86 1.27
CA PRO A 156 -35.56 0.16 1.59
C PRO A 156 -36.54 -0.44 2.60
N VAL A 157 -36.50 0.07 3.83
CA VAL A 157 -37.49 -0.23 4.87
C VAL A 157 -38.82 0.32 4.37
N LYS A 158 -39.75 -0.57 4.00
CA LYS A 158 -41.13 -0.18 3.70
C LYS A 158 -41.71 0.45 4.95
N MET A 159 -41.90 1.77 4.93
CA MET A 159 -42.73 2.46 5.91
C MET A 159 -44.17 2.02 5.66
N THR A 160 -44.62 1.04 6.43
CA THR A 160 -46.04 0.68 6.54
C THR A 160 -46.77 1.90 7.09
N LYS A 161 -47.55 2.53 6.22
CA LYS A 161 -48.45 3.64 6.54
C LYS A 161 -49.58 3.07 7.41
N GLU A 162 -49.39 3.06 8.71
CA GLU A 162 -50.48 2.86 9.68
C GLU A 162 -51.46 4.03 9.51
N ALA A 163 -52.67 3.73 9.04
CA ALA A 163 -53.76 4.68 8.89
C ALA A 163 -54.29 5.09 10.28
N PRO A 164 -54.73 6.35 10.48
CA PRO A 164 -55.35 6.75 11.73
C PRO A 164 -56.71 6.08 11.84
N VAL A 165 -56.82 5.11 12.76
CA VAL A 165 -58.10 4.56 13.22
C VAL A 165 -58.81 5.69 13.97
N GLY A 166 -59.94 6.13 13.41
CA GLY A 166 -60.80 7.11 14.04
C GLY A 166 -61.47 6.54 15.29
N VAL A 167 -61.52 7.35 16.34
CA VAL A 167 -62.62 7.50 17.30
C VAL A 167 -62.61 8.95 17.76
#